data_AF-A0ABC8TCW6-F1
#
_entry.id   AF-A0ABC8TCW6-F1
#
_cell.length_a   1.000
_cell.length_b   1.000
_cell.length_c   1.000
_cell.angle_alpha   90.00
_cell.angle_beta   90.00
_cell.angle_gamma   90.00
#
_symmetry.space_group_name_H-M   'P 1'
#
loop_
_entity.id
_entity.type
_entity.pdbx_description
1 polymer ?
#
loop_
_entity_poly.entity_id
_entity_poly.type
_entity_poly.pdbx_seq_one_letter_code
_entity_poly.pdbx_strand_id
1 'polypeptide(L)'
;MSVMEMSYRGKEFLSIIHKTKSDLRALFDVPSEYAVLFLQGGAITQFASVPLNLCNPDDSVDYIVTGPWGDKAFKEAVKFRKPTMIWSGKSEKYRKIPDFDALEQNPSAKYLHI
;
A
#
# COMPACT_ATOMS: atom_id res chain seq x y z
N MET A 1 13.81 -30.16 -7.73
CA MET A 1 12.65 -29.54 -8.38
C MET A 1 12.80 -28.03 -8.22
N SER A 2 12.71 -27.26 -9.29
CA SER A 2 12.68 -25.80 -9.20
C SER A 2 11.38 -25.35 -8.52
N VAL A 3 11.37 -24.19 -7.86
CA VAL A 3 10.14 -23.59 -7.30
C VAL A 3 9.04 -23.47 -8.38
N MET A 4 9.44 -23.23 -9.63
CA MET A 4 8.52 -23.11 -10.78
C MET A 4 7.80 -24.43 -11.13
N GLU A 5 8.31 -25.56 -10.66
CA GLU A 5 7.80 -26.90 -10.98
C GLU A 5 7.13 -27.57 -9.78
N MET A 6 7.23 -26.96 -8.59
CA MET A 6 6.64 -27.49 -7.36
C MET A 6 5.13 -27.24 -7.32
N SER A 7 4.39 -28.20 -6.75
CA SER A 7 3.01 -27.94 -6.34
C SER A 7 2.99 -26.94 -5.19
N TYR A 8 2.19 -25.87 -5.31
CA TYR A 8 2.01 -24.87 -4.26
C TYR A 8 1.40 -25.42 -2.95
N ARG A 9 0.83 -26.64 -3.02
CA ARG A 9 0.28 -27.37 -1.86
C ARG A 9 1.25 -28.43 -1.32
N GLY A 10 2.36 -28.67 -2.01
CA GLY A 10 3.37 -29.64 -1.63
C GLY A 10 4.15 -29.19 -0.40
N LYS A 11 4.68 -30.15 0.37
CA LYS A 11 5.44 -29.88 1.60
C LYS A 11 6.66 -29.00 1.34
N GLU A 12 7.29 -29.17 0.19
CA GLU A 12 8.47 -28.43 -0.25
C GLU A 12 8.16 -26.95 -0.50
N PHE A 13 7.06 -26.61 -1.18
CA PHE A 13 6.68 -25.21 -1.37
C PHE A 13 6.19 -24.58 -0.07
N LEU A 14 5.42 -25.32 0.72
CA LEU A 14 4.92 -24.85 2.02
C LEU A 14 6.07 -24.50 2.97
N SER A 15 7.14 -25.29 3.00
CA SER A 15 8.32 -24.98 3.82
C SER A 15 9.00 -23.67 3.38
N ILE A 16 9.09 -23.40 2.07
CA ILE A 16 9.64 -22.16 1.52
C ILE A 16 8.78 -20.97 1.95
N ILE A 17 7.47 -20.97 1.69
CA ILE A 17 6.61 -19.82 2.01
C ILE A 17 6.51 -19.56 3.51
N HIS A 18 6.51 -20.62 4.35
CA HIS A 18 6.52 -20.47 5.80
C HIS A 18 7.84 -19.87 6.30
N LYS A 19 8.98 -20.35 5.77
CA LYS A 19 10.27 -19.78 6.10
C LYS A 19 10.37 -18.32 5.68
N THR A 20 10.02 -17.98 4.44
CA THR A 20 10.03 -16.60 3.95
C THR A 20 9.15 -15.69 4.78
N LYS A 21 7.95 -16.16 5.17
CA LYS A 21 7.05 -15.40 6.06
C LYS A 21 7.66 -15.18 7.43
N SER A 22 8.29 -16.20 8.03
CA SER A 22 8.95 -16.11 9.33
C SER A 22 10.15 -15.16 9.29
N ASP A 23 11.01 -15.29 8.28
CA ASP A 23 12.21 -14.48 8.11
C ASP A 23 11.84 -13.00 7.91
N LEU A 24 10.81 -12.69 7.10
CA LEU A 24 10.31 -11.32 6.92
C LEU A 24 9.76 -10.74 8.23
N ARG A 25 8.99 -11.53 8.98
CA ARG A 25 8.46 -11.09 10.28
C ARG A 25 9.57 -10.77 11.26
N ALA A 26 10.62 -11.60 11.32
CA ALA A 26 11.77 -11.37 12.19
C ALA A 26 12.62 -10.18 11.73
N LEU A 27 12.78 -9.98 10.43
CA LEU A 27 13.61 -8.89 9.89
C LEU A 27 13.02 -7.50 10.15
N PHE A 28 11.69 -7.37 10.11
CA PHE A 28 10.98 -6.10 10.28
C PHE A 28 10.25 -5.99 11.62
N ASP A 29 10.49 -6.91 12.57
CA ASP A 29 9.81 -6.98 13.86
C ASP A 29 8.28 -6.86 13.75
N VAL A 30 7.69 -7.57 12.78
CA VAL A 30 6.26 -7.47 12.49
C VAL A 30 5.45 -8.06 13.65
N PRO A 31 4.53 -7.31 14.29
CA PRO A 31 3.73 -7.80 15.41
C PRO A 31 2.78 -8.95 15.03
N SER A 32 2.31 -9.72 16.01
CA SER A 32 1.47 -10.91 15.79
C SER A 32 0.09 -10.62 15.20
N GLU A 33 -0.42 -9.41 15.45
CA GLU A 33 -1.71 -8.92 15.00
C GLU A 33 -1.72 -8.49 13.52
N TYR A 34 -0.55 -8.36 12.90
CA TYR A 34 -0.44 -8.05 11.47
C TYR A 34 -0.26 -9.31 10.61
N ALA A 35 -1.01 -9.38 9.53
CA ALA A 35 -0.85 -10.41 8.50
C ALA A 35 0.27 -10.04 7.51
N VAL A 36 1.11 -11.01 7.15
CA VAL A 36 2.05 -10.92 6.02
C VAL A 36 1.48 -11.71 4.85
N LEU A 37 1.33 -11.03 3.71
CA LEU A 37 0.74 -11.55 2.46
C LEU A 37 1.75 -11.49 1.32
N PHE A 38 1.74 -12.49 0.45
CA PHE A 38 2.47 -12.51 -0.82
C PHE A 38 1.46 -12.50 -1.96
N LEU A 39 1.31 -11.37 -2.65
CA LEU A 39 0.25 -11.13 -3.63
C LEU A 39 0.82 -10.91 -5.03
N GLN A 40 0.02 -11.26 -6.05
CA GLN A 40 0.33 -10.97 -7.45
C GLN A 40 -0.07 -9.52 -7.83
N GLY A 41 0.27 -9.09 -9.04
CA GLY A 41 -0.12 -7.79 -9.59
C GLY A 41 0.87 -6.64 -9.29
N GLY A 42 1.84 -6.86 -8.41
CA GLY A 42 2.86 -5.87 -8.07
C GLY A 42 2.30 -4.62 -7.40
N ALA A 43 3.13 -3.58 -7.27
CA ALA A 43 2.79 -2.36 -6.54
C ALA A 43 1.59 -1.61 -7.12
N ILE A 44 1.45 -1.59 -8.46
CA ILE A 44 0.37 -0.86 -9.14
C ILE A 44 -1.01 -1.45 -8.78
N THR A 45 -1.15 -2.77 -8.69
CA THR A 45 -2.41 -3.38 -8.27
C THR A 45 -2.79 -2.96 -6.85
N GLN A 46 -1.81 -2.74 -5.96
CA GLN A 46 -2.09 -2.30 -4.60
C GLN A 46 -2.70 -0.89 -4.53
N PHE A 47 -2.49 -0.03 -5.53
CA PHE A 47 -3.15 1.27 -5.61
C PHE A 47 -4.69 1.16 -5.67
N ALA A 48 -5.21 0.07 -6.24
CA ALA A 48 -6.64 -0.25 -6.19
C ALA A 48 -6.99 -1.08 -4.93
N SER A 49 -6.14 -2.05 -4.56
CA SER A 49 -6.44 -2.95 -3.43
C SER A 49 -6.57 -2.22 -2.10
N VAL A 50 -5.72 -1.22 -1.82
CA VAL A 50 -5.76 -0.45 -0.56
C VAL A 50 -7.13 0.22 -0.34
N PRO A 51 -7.61 1.12 -1.22
CA PRO A 51 -8.92 1.76 -1.02
C PRO A 51 -10.09 0.77 -1.03
N LEU A 52 -9.98 -0.32 -1.81
CA LEU A 52 -11.04 -1.34 -1.89
C LEU A 52 -11.18 -2.18 -0.61
N ASN A 53 -10.09 -2.39 0.13
CA ASN A 53 -10.11 -3.21 1.35
C ASN A 53 -10.21 -2.41 2.64
N LEU A 54 -9.71 -1.17 2.68
CA LEU A 54 -9.63 -0.37 3.91
C LEU A 54 -10.78 0.63 4.08
N CYS A 55 -11.60 0.85 3.06
CA CYS A 55 -12.59 1.92 3.05
C CYS A 55 -13.90 1.48 2.38
N ASN A 56 -15.01 2.02 2.84
CA ASN A 56 -16.29 1.97 2.16
C ASN A 56 -16.36 3.05 1.06
N PRO A 57 -17.33 2.97 0.12
CA PRO A 57 -17.46 3.95 -0.97
C PRO A 57 -17.53 5.43 -0.54
N ASP A 58 -18.15 5.71 0.61
CA ASP A 58 -18.34 7.07 1.13
C ASP A 58 -17.31 7.49 2.19
N ASP A 59 -16.37 6.59 2.53
CA ASP A 59 -15.31 6.93 3.48
C ASP A 59 -14.33 7.93 2.86
N SER A 60 -13.90 8.90 3.68
CA SER A 60 -12.86 9.85 3.28
C SER A 60 -11.48 9.23 3.39
N VAL A 61 -10.59 9.58 2.46
CA VAL A 61 -9.18 9.16 2.45
C VAL A 61 -8.33 10.32 1.95
N ASP A 62 -7.16 10.51 2.54
CA ASP A 62 -6.27 11.63 2.21
C ASP A 62 -5.01 11.15 1.48
N TYR A 63 -4.50 11.99 0.59
CA TYR A 63 -3.32 11.72 -0.22
C TYR A 63 -2.36 12.93 -0.21
N ILE A 64 -1.09 12.64 0.08
CA ILE A 64 0.06 13.53 -0.16
C ILE A 64 0.79 12.98 -1.39
N VAL A 65 0.87 13.78 -2.45
CA VAL A 65 1.52 13.36 -3.70
C VAL A 65 2.93 13.94 -3.79
N THR A 66 3.90 13.14 -3.34
CA THR A 66 5.33 13.50 -3.36
C THR A 66 6.07 13.08 -4.63
N GLY A 67 5.42 12.35 -5.54
CA GLY A 67 6.08 11.82 -6.73
C GLY A 67 5.13 11.17 -7.76
N PRO A 68 5.67 10.66 -8.87
CA PRO A 68 4.89 10.01 -9.93
C PRO A 68 4.10 8.79 -9.46
N TRP A 69 4.58 8.07 -8.44
CA TRP A 69 3.87 6.91 -7.88
C TRP A 69 2.64 7.34 -7.07
N GLY A 70 2.76 8.39 -6.26
CA GLY A 70 1.61 8.99 -5.56
C GLY A 70 0.56 9.54 -6.53
N ASP A 71 0.97 10.17 -7.63
CA ASP A 71 0.05 10.65 -8.67
C ASP A 71 -0.74 9.50 -9.31
N LYS A 72 -0.08 8.36 -9.56
CA LYS A 72 -0.74 7.14 -10.04
C LYS A 72 -1.66 6.53 -8.98
N ALA A 73 -1.23 6.46 -7.72
CA ALA A 73 -2.04 5.93 -6.63
C ALA A 73 -3.31 6.74 -6.41
N PHE A 74 -3.22 8.07 -6.41
CA PHE A 74 -4.38 8.96 -6.30
C PHE A 74 -5.33 8.78 -7.48
N LYS A 75 -4.82 8.78 -8.72
CA LYS A 75 -5.64 8.57 -9.92
C LYS A 75 -6.37 7.23 -9.91
N GLU A 76 -5.74 6.19 -9.38
CA GLU A 76 -6.37 4.88 -9.24
C GLU A 76 -7.47 4.92 -8.17
N ALA A 77 -7.20 5.53 -7.01
CA ALA A 77 -8.17 5.65 -5.94
C ALA A 77 -9.44 6.41 -6.34
N VAL A 78 -9.34 7.44 -7.18
CA VAL A 78 -10.48 8.21 -7.72
C VAL A 78 -11.49 7.34 -8.46
N LYS A 79 -11.08 6.19 -9.01
CA LYS A 79 -12.00 5.27 -9.69
C LYS A 79 -12.95 4.56 -8.73
N PHE A 80 -12.57 4.43 -7.47
CA PHE A 80 -13.28 3.60 -6.50
C PHE A 80 -13.79 4.40 -5.30
N ARG A 81 -13.18 5.54 -4.99
CA ARG A 81 -13.44 6.37 -3.80
C ARG A 81 -13.41 7.86 -4.18
N LYS A 82 -13.69 8.73 -3.21
CA LYS A 82 -13.55 10.19 -3.31
C LYS A 82 -12.34 10.68 -2.49
N PRO A 83 -11.10 10.38 -2.92
CA PRO A 83 -9.91 10.77 -2.18
C PRO A 83 -9.70 12.29 -2.20
N THR A 84 -9.21 12.84 -1.11
CA THR A 84 -8.78 14.24 -1.02
C THR A 84 -7.28 14.32 -1.24
N MET A 85 -6.85 15.14 -2.20
CA MET A 85 -5.43 15.47 -2.36
C MET A 85 -5.10 16.65 -1.45
N ILE A 86 -4.64 16.36 -0.24
CA ILE A 86 -4.32 17.40 0.75
C ILE A 86 -3.04 18.15 0.40
N TRP A 87 -2.15 17.54 -0.37
CA TRP A 87 -0.96 18.21 -0.90
C TRP A 87 -0.40 17.52 -2.16
N SER A 88 0.24 18.30 -3.04
CA SER A 88 0.97 17.77 -4.21
C SER A 88 2.21 18.60 -4.52
N GLY A 89 3.36 17.92 -4.68
CA GLY A 89 4.62 18.55 -5.06
C GLY A 89 4.81 18.68 -6.57
N LYS A 90 3.73 18.50 -7.34
CA LYS A 90 3.79 18.40 -8.80
C LYS A 90 4.22 19.72 -9.45
N SER A 91 3.80 20.87 -8.90
CA SER A 91 4.23 22.21 -9.35
C SER A 91 5.74 22.39 -9.21
N GLU A 92 6.35 21.80 -8.19
CA GLU A 92 7.78 21.89 -7.88
C GLU A 92 8.57 20.72 -8.48
N LYS A 93 7.99 19.95 -9.41
CA LYS A 93 8.59 18.76 -10.02
C LYS A 93 9.06 17.73 -8.98
N TYR A 94 8.30 17.58 -7.88
CA TYR A 94 8.54 16.63 -6.81
C TYR A 94 9.89 16.81 -6.08
N ARG A 95 10.38 18.06 -6.00
CA ARG A 95 11.65 18.41 -5.34
C ARG A 95 11.51 18.89 -3.89
N LYS A 96 10.29 18.92 -3.39
CA LYS A 96 9.94 19.35 -2.04
C LYS A 96 8.96 18.34 -1.45
N ILE A 97 8.96 18.23 -0.13
CA ILE A 97 7.92 17.57 0.65
C ILE A 97 7.25 18.64 1.53
N PRO A 98 5.96 18.48 1.87
CA PRO A 98 5.30 19.41 2.77
C PRO A 98 5.89 19.28 4.18
N ASP A 99 5.77 20.36 4.95
CA ASP A 99 5.86 20.23 6.39
C ASP A 99 4.59 19.54 6.88
N PHE A 100 4.73 18.42 7.59
CA PHE A 100 3.61 17.57 7.99
C PHE A 100 2.68 18.28 8.98
N ASP A 101 3.24 19.12 9.85
CA ASP A 101 2.49 19.88 10.86
C ASP A 101 1.67 21.02 10.23
N ALA A 102 2.01 21.43 9.01
CA ALA A 102 1.30 22.47 8.26
C ALA A 102 0.15 21.93 7.38
N LEU A 103 -0.03 20.61 7.32
CA LEU A 103 -1.08 19.98 6.51
C LEU A 103 -2.41 19.96 7.26
N GLU A 104 -3.45 20.48 6.62
CA GLU A 104 -4.83 20.26 7.05
C GLU A 104 -5.25 18.83 6.75
N GLN A 105 -5.06 17.95 7.73
CA GLN A 105 -5.47 16.55 7.66
C GLN A 105 -6.94 16.40 8.04
N ASN A 106 -7.69 15.58 7.31
CA ASN A 106 -9.05 15.25 7.68
C ASN A 106 -9.05 14.21 8.82
N PRO A 107 -9.51 14.55 10.04
CA PRO A 107 -9.51 13.60 11.16
C PRO A 107 -10.45 12.39 10.94
N SER A 108 -11.37 12.51 9.98
CA SER A 108 -12.28 11.42 9.59
C SER A 108 -11.72 10.54 8.47
N ALA A 109 -10.53 10.84 7.93
CA ALA A 109 -9.91 10.03 6.90
C ALA A 109 -9.56 8.64 7.45
N LYS A 110 -9.89 7.60 6.69
CA LYS A 110 -9.59 6.20 7.08
C LYS A 110 -8.11 5.87 6.99
N TYR A 111 -7.41 6.53 6.08
CA TYR A 111 -5.96 6.48 5.98
C TYR A 111 -5.42 7.71 5.26
N LEU A 112 -4.13 7.94 5.45
CA LEU A 112 -3.31 8.89 4.72
C LEU A 112 -2.31 8.11 3.84
N HIS A 113 -2.32 8.35 2.53
CA HIS A 113 -1.30 7.83 1.62
C HIS A 113 -0.24 8.90 1.35
N ILE A 114 1.04 8.53 1.41
CA ILE A 114 2.20 9.44 1.26
C ILE A 114 3.12 8.97 0.12
#